data_AF-A0A2N2IIA4-F1
#
_entry.id   AF-A0A2N2IIA4-F1
#
_cell.length_a   1.000
_cell.length_b   1.000
_cell.length_c   1.000
_cell.angle_alpha   90.00
_cell.angle_beta   90.00
_cell.angle_gamma   90.00
#
_symmetry.space_group_name_H-M   'P 1'
#
loop_
_entity.id
_entity.type
_entity.pdbx_description
1 polymer ?
#
loop_
_entity_poly.entity_id
_entity_poly.type
_entity_poly.pdbx_seq_one_letter_code
_entity_poly.pdbx_strand_id
1 'polypeptide(L)'
;MARWRGLLLGATVGLFVLGCGSEDEKAPTSVLPPSIKLTAEPKTIAADAVTSATITVEGSVKGPVRVTTNLGELTGPDGDTGTEVTLEGDGTFTLKSACDSRTNTACAGIARLSAVDSAATKGSSQVTLLQLEICNNGTDDDGDDQVDCADKDGCPTGQSCADEAAGDPPGLVCSVGGLCDQCVPPGGATAESKESTCDDAADNDCDGTADCADADCEGGLCVTSNGGIGNCSGGSCVCADTGTEVCDDWLDNDCNGKTDCEDSVC
;
A
#
# COMPACT_ATOMS: atom_id res chain seq x y z
N MET A 1 -10.45 -54.36 53.88
CA MET A 1 -11.78 -54.64 54.44
C MET A 1 -12.72 -53.53 54.03
N ALA A 2 -13.61 -53.78 53.07
CA ALA A 2 -14.87 -53.05 52.91
C ALA A 2 -15.73 -53.89 51.95
N ARG A 3 -16.69 -54.61 52.54
CA ARG A 3 -17.71 -55.40 51.86
C ARG A 3 -18.78 -54.43 51.35
N TRP A 4 -19.22 -54.51 50.10
CA TRP A 4 -20.56 -54.06 49.74
C TRP A 4 -21.25 -55.09 48.83
N ARG A 5 -22.48 -55.41 49.23
CA ARG A 5 -23.33 -56.50 48.75
C ARG A 5 -24.11 -56.05 47.53
N GLY A 6 -24.43 -57.02 46.66
CA GLY A 6 -25.31 -56.82 45.52
C GLY A 6 -26.76 -56.56 45.92
N LEU A 7 -27.48 -55.93 44.99
CA LEU A 7 -28.93 -55.90 44.96
C LEU A 7 -29.36 -56.04 43.49
N LEU A 8 -29.87 -57.23 43.15
CA LEU A 8 -30.65 -57.48 41.95
C LEU A 8 -32.05 -56.92 42.17
N LEU A 9 -32.47 -55.96 41.36
CA LEU A 9 -33.88 -55.62 41.18
C LEU A 9 -34.24 -55.86 39.71
N GLY A 10 -35.15 -56.81 39.49
CA GLY A 10 -35.81 -57.02 38.22
C GLY A 10 -36.83 -55.91 37.96
N ALA A 11 -36.86 -55.43 36.72
CA ALA A 11 -37.93 -54.58 36.21
C ALA A 11 -38.52 -55.23 34.96
N THR A 12 -39.80 -55.56 35.07
CA THR A 12 -40.71 -56.06 34.04
C THR A 12 -40.78 -55.13 32.83
N VAL A 13 -40.56 -55.68 31.64
CA VAL A 13 -40.79 -55.01 30.35
C VAL A 13 -42.29 -55.00 30.07
N GLY A 14 -42.93 -53.85 30.32
CA GLY A 14 -44.28 -53.56 29.87
C GLY A 14 -44.25 -53.06 28.43
N LEU A 15 -44.77 -53.86 27.51
CA LEU A 15 -44.95 -53.51 26.11
C LEU A 15 -46.13 -52.54 25.98
N PHE A 16 -45.84 -51.23 25.93
CA PHE A 16 -46.82 -50.20 25.60
C PHE A 16 -46.83 -50.00 24.09
N VAL A 17 -47.93 -50.41 23.44
CA VAL A 17 -48.23 -50.10 22.04
C VAL A 17 -48.70 -48.64 22.01
N LEU A 18 -47.80 -47.70 21.67
CA LEU A 18 -48.19 -46.37 21.24
C LEU A 18 -48.66 -46.46 19.79
N GLY A 19 -49.92 -46.08 19.57
CA GLY A 19 -50.50 -45.96 18.24
C GLY A 19 -49.79 -44.88 17.43
N CYS A 20 -49.42 -45.23 16.19
CA CYS A 20 -49.01 -44.28 15.17
C CYS A 20 -50.25 -43.46 14.74
N GLY A 21 -50.44 -42.29 15.34
CA GLY A 21 -51.16 -41.20 14.72
C GLY A 21 -50.20 -40.48 13.78
N SER A 22 -50.30 -40.71 12.48
CA SER A 22 -49.57 -39.96 11.46
C SER A 22 -50.29 -38.64 11.22
N GLU A 23 -50.04 -37.66 12.07
CA GLU A 23 -50.33 -36.27 11.76
C GLU A 23 -49.15 -35.80 10.89
N ASP A 24 -49.44 -35.43 9.63
CA ASP A 24 -48.49 -34.80 8.72
C ASP A 24 -48.04 -33.44 9.29
N GLU A 25 -47.16 -33.47 10.30
CA GLU A 25 -46.44 -32.29 10.76
C GLU A 25 -45.44 -31.93 9.66
N LYS A 26 -45.90 -31.08 8.74
CA LYS A 26 -45.09 -30.37 7.77
C LYS A 26 -43.93 -29.73 8.52
N ALA A 27 -42.71 -30.24 8.28
CA ALA A 27 -41.50 -29.75 8.91
C ALA A 27 -41.46 -28.22 8.87
N PRO A 28 -41.15 -27.53 9.99
CA PRO A 28 -41.10 -26.09 10.02
C PRO A 28 -40.10 -25.62 8.96
N THR A 29 -40.58 -24.88 7.97
CA THR A 29 -39.75 -24.18 7.00
C THR A 29 -38.79 -23.30 7.79
N SER A 30 -37.52 -23.71 7.85
CA SER A 30 -36.46 -22.96 8.50
C SER A 30 -36.29 -21.62 7.78
N VAL A 31 -36.97 -20.59 8.26
CA VAL A 31 -36.77 -19.23 7.78
C VAL A 31 -35.38 -18.80 8.26
N LEU A 32 -34.45 -18.66 7.32
CA LEU A 32 -33.14 -18.08 7.62
C LEU A 32 -33.35 -16.70 8.26
N PRO A 33 -32.63 -16.37 9.33
CA PRO A 33 -32.72 -15.05 9.94
C PRO A 33 -32.37 -13.99 8.89
N PRO A 34 -33.02 -12.80 8.94
CA PRO A 34 -32.66 -11.71 8.04
C PRO A 34 -31.16 -11.40 8.21
N SER A 35 -30.48 -11.22 7.08
CA SER A 35 -29.05 -10.92 7.03
C SER A 35 -28.77 -9.88 5.95
N ILE A 36 -27.80 -9.01 6.21
CA ILE A 36 -27.24 -8.11 5.19
C ILE A 36 -26.14 -8.89 4.45
N LYS A 37 -26.21 -8.91 3.13
CA LYS A 37 -25.18 -9.48 2.28
C LYS A 37 -24.24 -8.36 1.83
N LEU A 38 -23.00 -8.41 2.31
CA LEU A 38 -21.91 -7.57 1.83
C LEU A 38 -21.07 -8.39 0.85
N THR A 39 -20.90 -7.88 -0.37
CA THR A 39 -20.03 -8.51 -1.38
C THR A 39 -18.96 -7.52 -1.79
N ALA A 40 -17.70 -7.93 -1.84
CA ALA A 40 -16.59 -7.11 -2.30
C ALA A 40 -16.05 -7.66 -3.62
N GLU A 41 -15.84 -6.78 -4.60
CA GLU A 41 -15.20 -7.11 -5.88
C GLU A 41 -14.22 -6.00 -6.32
N PRO A 42 -12.93 -6.30 -6.55
CA PRO A 42 -12.28 -7.58 -6.21
C PRO A 42 -12.18 -7.81 -4.70
N LYS A 43 -11.92 -9.06 -4.28
CA LYS A 43 -11.71 -9.43 -2.86
C LYS A 43 -10.32 -9.08 -2.33
N THR A 44 -9.41 -8.77 -3.24
CA THR A 44 -8.02 -8.44 -2.97
C THR A 44 -7.67 -7.21 -3.80
N ILE A 45 -7.03 -6.23 -3.19
CA ILE A 45 -6.54 -5.01 -3.84
C ILE A 45 -5.15 -4.65 -3.34
N ALA A 46 -4.36 -3.95 -4.14
CA ALA A 46 -3.10 -3.37 -3.72
C ALA A 46 -3.31 -2.29 -2.65
N ALA A 47 -2.43 -2.24 -1.64
CA ALA A 47 -2.40 -1.14 -0.68
C ALA A 47 -1.53 0.02 -1.22
N ASP A 48 -1.96 0.67 -2.31
CA ASP A 48 -1.22 1.69 -3.07
C ASP A 48 -1.82 3.11 -2.94
N ALA A 49 -2.81 3.30 -2.08
CA ALA A 49 -3.63 4.52 -2.03
C ALA A 49 -4.20 4.95 -3.40
N VAL A 50 -4.51 4.01 -4.30
CA VAL A 50 -5.16 4.26 -5.59
C VAL A 50 -6.23 3.20 -5.89
N THR A 51 -5.86 1.93 -5.84
CA THR A 51 -6.71 0.78 -6.11
C THR A 51 -7.85 0.68 -5.10
N SER A 52 -9.03 0.32 -5.58
CA SER A 52 -10.23 0.20 -4.75
C SER A 52 -11.05 -1.05 -5.10
N ALA A 53 -11.76 -1.55 -4.10
CA ALA A 53 -12.77 -2.59 -4.23
C ALA A 53 -14.17 -1.97 -4.19
N THR A 54 -15.05 -2.40 -5.07
CA THR A 54 -16.46 -2.05 -5.00
C THR A 54 -17.15 -2.97 -4.01
N ILE A 55 -17.84 -2.38 -3.03
CA ILE A 55 -18.62 -3.12 -2.05
C ILE A 55 -20.10 -2.94 -2.34
N THR A 56 -20.81 -4.05 -2.49
CA THR A 56 -22.26 -4.07 -2.70
C THR A 56 -22.95 -4.53 -1.43
N VAL A 57 -23.94 -3.76 -0.99
CA VAL A 57 -24.86 -4.08 0.10
C VAL A 57 -26.20 -4.49 -0.50
N GLU A 58 -26.64 -5.71 -0.21
CA GLU A 58 -27.92 -6.26 -0.66
C GLU A 58 -28.60 -7.02 0.48
N GLY A 59 -29.92 -7.25 0.37
CA GLY A 59 -30.63 -8.26 1.14
C GLY A 59 -31.87 -7.72 1.84
N SER A 60 -32.17 -8.23 3.04
CA SER A 60 -33.34 -7.79 3.83
C SER A 60 -33.03 -6.52 4.61
N VAL A 61 -32.56 -5.48 3.92
CA VAL A 61 -32.14 -4.21 4.53
C VAL A 61 -33.34 -3.41 5.02
N LYS A 62 -33.25 -2.85 6.23
CA LYS A 62 -34.24 -1.92 6.79
C LYS A 62 -33.62 -0.57 7.12
N GLY A 63 -34.07 0.47 6.42
CA GLY A 63 -33.64 1.85 6.66
C GLY A 63 -32.15 2.05 6.35
N PRO A 64 -31.53 3.07 6.96
CA PRO A 64 -30.11 3.35 6.74
C PRO A 64 -29.22 2.20 7.20
N VAL A 65 -28.18 1.90 6.43
CA VAL A 65 -27.15 0.90 6.74
C VAL A 65 -25.86 1.62 7.07
N ARG A 66 -25.38 1.45 8.30
CA ARG A 66 -24.08 1.92 8.73
C ARG A 66 -23.05 0.83 8.45
N VAL A 67 -22.04 1.15 7.65
CA VAL A 67 -20.91 0.27 7.34
C VAL A 67 -19.63 0.83 7.95
N THR A 68 -18.84 -0.03 8.58
CA THR A 68 -17.55 0.33 9.18
C THR A 68 -16.45 -0.60 8.73
N THR A 69 -15.21 -0.10 8.71
CA THR A 69 -13.99 -0.89 8.46
C THR A 69 -12.95 -0.65 9.55
N ASN A 70 -12.10 -1.65 9.81
CA ASN A 70 -10.92 -1.50 10.68
C ASN A 70 -9.65 -1.08 9.93
N LEU A 71 -9.69 -1.09 8.60
CA LEU A 71 -8.54 -0.79 7.74
C LEU A 71 -9.03 -0.24 6.40
N GLY A 72 -8.26 0.67 5.80
CA GLY A 72 -8.64 1.37 4.58
C GLY A 72 -9.63 2.51 4.81
N GLU A 73 -10.04 3.12 3.70
CA GLU A 73 -10.95 4.25 3.63
C GLU A 73 -12.17 3.85 2.78
N LEU A 74 -13.36 4.11 3.30
CA LEU A 74 -14.63 3.93 2.62
C LEU A 74 -14.97 5.24 1.91
N THR A 75 -15.47 5.17 0.68
CA THR A 75 -16.06 6.32 -0.03
C THR A 75 -17.51 6.02 -0.38
N GLY A 76 -18.42 6.81 0.19
CA GLY A 76 -19.85 6.69 -0.05
C GLY A 76 -20.31 7.23 -1.41
N PRO A 77 -21.58 6.99 -1.76
CA PRO A 77 -22.16 7.47 -3.02
C PRO A 77 -22.21 9.01 -3.11
N ASP A 78 -22.26 9.70 -1.98
CA ASP A 78 -22.25 11.17 -1.89
C ASP A 78 -20.82 11.76 -1.84
N GLY A 79 -19.79 10.92 -1.90
CA GLY A 79 -18.38 11.32 -1.86
C GLY A 79 -17.79 11.47 -0.45
N ASP A 80 -18.58 11.22 0.60
CA ASP A 80 -18.08 11.18 1.97
C ASP A 80 -17.01 10.08 2.12
N THR A 81 -15.89 10.41 2.76
CA THR A 81 -14.81 9.45 3.02
C THR A 81 -14.51 9.25 4.50
N GLY A 82 -14.06 8.06 4.87
CA GLY A 82 -13.63 7.74 6.23
C GLY A 82 -13.68 6.25 6.56
N THR A 83 -13.59 5.89 7.84
CA THR A 83 -13.70 4.49 8.29
C THR A 83 -15.16 4.02 8.43
N GLU A 84 -16.11 4.89 8.12
CA GLU A 84 -17.54 4.69 8.25
C GLU A 84 -18.29 5.37 7.10
N VAL A 85 -19.31 4.71 6.57
CA VAL A 85 -20.24 5.26 5.59
C VAL A 85 -21.67 4.82 5.92
N THR A 86 -22.66 5.65 5.60
CA THR A 86 -24.08 5.30 5.72
C THR A 86 -24.73 5.26 4.34
N LEU A 87 -25.58 4.25 4.09
CA LEU A 87 -26.33 4.08 2.85
C LEU A 87 -27.83 4.11 3.15
N GLU A 88 -28.63 4.72 2.28
CA GLU A 88 -30.10 4.69 2.34
C GLU A 88 -30.66 3.38 1.76
N GLY A 89 -30.34 2.26 2.41
CA GLY A 89 -30.79 0.92 2.00
C GLY A 89 -29.72 0.11 1.24
N ASP A 90 -30.14 -0.58 0.19
CA ASP A 90 -29.24 -1.30 -0.73
C ASP A 90 -28.40 -0.29 -1.53
N GLY A 91 -27.16 -0.64 -1.88
CA GLY A 91 -26.31 0.27 -2.63
C GLY A 91 -24.87 -0.20 -2.76
N THR A 92 -24.05 0.65 -3.35
CA THR A 92 -22.62 0.42 -3.55
C THR A 92 -21.80 1.57 -3.00
N PHE A 93 -20.63 1.24 -2.47
CA PHE A 93 -19.59 2.18 -2.04
C PHE A 93 -18.24 1.56 -2.38
N THR A 94 -17.16 2.33 -2.28
CA THR A 94 -15.81 1.80 -2.50
C THR A 94 -15.04 1.69 -1.21
N LEU A 95 -14.14 0.72 -1.15
CA LEU A 95 -13.09 0.60 -0.14
C LEU A 95 -11.75 0.77 -0.86
N LYS A 96 -10.90 1.62 -0.33
CA LYS A 96 -9.55 1.89 -0.83
C LYS A 96 -8.55 1.72 0.31
N SER A 97 -7.29 1.44 0.01
CA SER A 97 -6.25 1.63 1.03
C SER A 97 -6.13 3.11 1.40
N ALA A 98 -5.98 3.42 2.69
CA ALA A 98 -5.83 4.79 3.19
C ALA A 98 -4.44 5.38 2.90
N CYS A 99 -3.47 4.54 2.53
CA CYS A 99 -2.07 4.90 2.34
C CYS A 99 -1.34 3.85 1.48
N ASP A 100 -0.13 4.19 1.03
CA ASP A 100 0.74 3.29 0.27
C ASP A 100 1.59 2.44 1.23
N SER A 101 1.46 1.11 1.12
CA SER A 101 2.16 0.13 1.94
C SER A 101 3.68 0.12 1.76
N ARG A 102 4.20 0.64 0.64
CA ARG A 102 5.64 0.84 0.42
C ARG A 102 6.22 1.90 1.35
N THR A 103 5.41 2.88 1.73
CA THR A 103 5.82 3.95 2.67
C THR A 103 5.35 3.69 4.10
N ASN A 104 4.32 2.86 4.27
CA ASN A 104 3.73 2.55 5.56
C ASN A 104 3.10 1.15 5.55
N THR A 105 3.83 0.16 6.04
CA THR A 105 3.38 -1.24 6.07
C THR A 105 2.07 -1.46 6.85
N ALA A 106 1.66 -0.54 7.72
CA ALA A 106 0.38 -0.63 8.44
C ALA A 106 -0.86 -0.49 7.53
N CYS A 107 -0.70 -0.09 6.27
CA CYS A 107 -1.78 0.02 5.29
C CYS A 107 -2.20 -1.34 4.71
N ALA A 108 -1.35 -2.36 4.83
CA ALA A 108 -1.61 -3.71 4.35
C ALA A 108 -2.32 -4.56 5.43
N GLY A 109 -3.01 -5.61 4.98
CA GLY A 109 -3.67 -6.58 5.84
C GLY A 109 -5.15 -6.78 5.52
N ILE A 110 -5.94 -7.26 6.48
CA ILE A 110 -7.35 -7.61 6.27
C ILE A 110 -8.26 -6.45 6.71
N ALA A 111 -8.91 -5.81 5.75
CA ALA A 111 -10.00 -4.87 5.98
C ALA A 111 -11.30 -5.64 6.23
N ARG A 112 -11.75 -5.67 7.48
CA ARG A 112 -13.01 -6.30 7.90
C ARG A 112 -14.12 -5.27 7.87
N LEU A 113 -15.11 -5.52 7.03
CA LEU A 113 -16.29 -4.69 6.91
C LEU A 113 -17.41 -5.24 7.79
N SER A 114 -18.08 -4.36 8.53
CA SER A 114 -19.28 -4.68 9.29
C SER A 114 -20.40 -3.72 8.93
N ALA A 115 -21.55 -4.26 8.52
CA ALA A 115 -22.77 -3.52 8.26
C ALA A 115 -23.81 -3.80 9.36
N VAL A 116 -24.50 -2.74 9.79
CA VAL A 116 -25.64 -2.81 10.69
C VAL A 116 -26.73 -1.88 10.17
N ASP A 117 -27.94 -2.39 10.01
CA ASP A 117 -29.11 -1.58 9.63
C ASP A 117 -29.90 -1.07 10.86
N SER A 118 -30.96 -0.29 10.61
CA SER A 118 -31.82 0.25 11.68
C SER A 118 -32.59 -0.82 12.49
N ALA A 119 -32.69 -2.05 11.98
CA ALA A 119 -33.31 -3.19 12.66
C ALA A 119 -32.28 -4.07 13.39
N ALA A 120 -31.01 -3.61 13.48
CA ALA A 120 -29.88 -4.36 14.02
C ALA A 120 -29.57 -5.67 13.26
N THR A 121 -30.04 -5.79 12.00
CA THR A 121 -29.61 -6.82 11.07
C THR A 121 -28.12 -6.61 10.78
N LYS A 122 -27.33 -7.67 10.75
CA LYS A 122 -25.88 -7.60 10.56
C LYS A 122 -25.45 -8.23 9.25
N GLY A 123 -24.36 -7.71 8.71
CA GLY A 123 -23.58 -8.32 7.64
C GLY A 123 -22.10 -8.12 7.90
N SER A 124 -21.28 -8.98 7.30
CA SER A 124 -19.83 -8.82 7.31
C SER A 124 -19.23 -9.22 5.97
N SER A 125 -18.14 -8.57 5.60
CA SER A 125 -17.27 -8.98 4.49
C SER A 125 -15.82 -8.67 4.86
N GLN A 126 -14.89 -9.11 4.03
CA GLN A 126 -13.49 -8.75 4.17
C GLN A 126 -12.87 -8.52 2.79
N VAL A 127 -11.91 -7.61 2.74
CA VAL A 127 -11.04 -7.37 1.59
C VAL A 127 -9.60 -7.47 2.07
N THR A 128 -8.77 -8.18 1.32
CA THR A 128 -7.33 -8.24 1.57
C THR A 128 -6.67 -7.05 0.88
N LEU A 129 -6.00 -6.20 1.65
CA LEU A 129 -5.10 -5.16 1.15
C LEU A 129 -3.70 -5.77 1.11
N LEU A 130 -3.19 -6.03 -0.10
CA LEU A 130 -1.87 -6.61 -0.27
C LEU A 130 -0.80 -5.60 0.13
N GLN A 131 0.19 -6.08 0.88
CA GLN A 131 1.45 -5.38 1.00
C GLN A 131 2.08 -5.33 -0.38
N LEU A 132 2.70 -4.21 -0.72
CA LEU A 132 3.40 -4.02 -1.97
C LEU A 132 4.90 -4.09 -1.70
N GLU A 133 5.59 -4.68 -2.65
CA GLU A 133 7.04 -4.73 -2.67
C GLU A 133 7.66 -3.32 -2.74
N ILE A 134 8.69 -3.10 -1.91
CA ILE A 134 9.57 -1.94 -2.05
C ILE A 134 10.66 -2.34 -3.03
N CYS A 135 10.60 -1.76 -4.23
CA CYS A 135 11.34 -2.24 -5.40
C CYS A 135 12.86 -2.00 -5.41
N ASN A 136 13.45 -1.62 -4.27
CA ASN A 136 14.85 -1.20 -4.17
C ASN A 136 15.48 -1.48 -2.78
N ASN A 137 15.02 -2.49 -2.04
CA ASN A 137 15.54 -2.78 -0.71
C ASN A 137 16.14 -4.19 -0.56
N GLY A 138 16.16 -4.98 -1.65
CA GLY A 138 16.74 -6.32 -1.64
C GLY A 138 15.96 -7.33 -0.77
N THR A 139 14.71 -7.02 -0.40
CA THR A 139 13.90 -7.78 0.56
C THR A 139 12.51 -8.05 0.00
N ASP A 140 12.08 -9.31 0.04
CA ASP A 140 10.69 -9.73 -0.21
C ASP A 140 9.79 -9.18 0.92
N ASP A 141 9.15 -8.04 0.67
CA ASP A 141 8.32 -7.32 1.62
C ASP A 141 6.89 -7.87 1.65
N ASP A 142 6.37 -8.37 0.54
CA ASP A 142 4.99 -8.87 0.45
C ASP A 142 4.86 -10.38 0.73
N GLY A 143 5.98 -11.09 0.82
CA GLY A 143 6.12 -12.48 1.23
C GLY A 143 5.78 -13.49 0.14
N ASP A 144 5.93 -13.13 -1.13
CA ASP A 144 5.60 -13.97 -2.28
C ASP A 144 6.80 -14.72 -2.88
N ASP A 145 7.97 -14.66 -2.21
CA ASP A 145 9.27 -15.19 -2.62
C ASP A 145 9.89 -14.50 -3.87
N GLN A 146 9.37 -13.35 -4.30
CA GLN A 146 9.98 -12.48 -5.29
C GLN A 146 10.55 -11.22 -4.60
N VAL A 147 11.63 -10.66 -5.16
CA VAL A 147 12.37 -9.55 -4.54
C VAL A 147 12.57 -8.43 -5.56
N ASP A 148 12.29 -7.20 -5.16
CA ASP A 148 12.46 -5.99 -5.96
C ASP A 148 11.84 -6.14 -7.38
N CYS A 149 12.56 -5.76 -8.44
CA CYS A 149 12.08 -5.91 -9.82
C CYS A 149 11.82 -7.37 -10.25
N ALA A 150 12.34 -8.37 -9.52
CA ALA A 150 11.97 -9.74 -9.83
C ALA A 150 10.48 -9.97 -9.55
N ASP A 151 9.93 -9.27 -8.55
CA ASP A 151 8.51 -9.23 -8.25
C ASP A 151 7.75 -8.33 -9.25
N LYS A 152 7.04 -8.96 -10.17
CA LYS A 152 6.23 -8.25 -11.17
C LYS A 152 4.84 -7.88 -10.66
N ASP A 153 4.41 -8.48 -9.55
CA ASP A 153 3.11 -8.26 -8.95
C ASP A 153 3.15 -6.98 -8.07
N GLY A 154 4.23 -6.74 -7.33
CA GLY A 154 4.47 -5.53 -6.53
C GLY A 154 5.25 -4.41 -7.24
N CYS A 155 6.14 -4.75 -8.19
CA CYS A 155 7.03 -3.80 -8.90
C CYS A 155 6.80 -3.81 -10.42
N PRO A 156 5.83 -3.01 -10.92
CA PRO A 156 5.54 -2.96 -12.36
C PRO A 156 6.71 -2.37 -13.15
N THR A 157 6.78 -2.69 -14.46
CA THR A 157 7.77 -2.10 -15.36
C THR A 157 7.73 -0.57 -15.32
N GLY A 158 8.89 0.07 -15.19
CA GLY A 158 9.03 1.52 -15.04
C GLY A 158 8.97 2.02 -13.60
N GLN A 159 8.73 1.15 -12.62
CA GLN A 159 8.85 1.50 -11.20
C GLN A 159 10.31 1.72 -10.84
N SER A 160 10.62 2.80 -10.11
CA SER A 160 11.98 3.10 -9.64
C SER A 160 12.53 1.96 -8.77
N CYS A 161 13.76 1.57 -9.04
CA CYS A 161 14.41 0.44 -8.37
C CYS A 161 15.86 0.70 -7.95
N ALA A 162 16.41 1.88 -8.22
CA ALA A 162 17.76 2.23 -7.81
C ALA A 162 17.89 2.17 -6.28
N ASP A 163 18.81 1.33 -5.79
CA ASP A 163 19.26 1.31 -4.40
C ASP A 163 20.63 2.01 -4.29
N GLU A 164 20.60 3.30 -3.91
CA GLU A 164 21.83 4.07 -3.67
C GLU A 164 22.72 3.42 -2.58
N ALA A 165 22.13 2.71 -1.60
CA ALA A 165 22.89 2.03 -0.58
C ALA A 165 23.63 0.79 -1.12
N ALA A 166 23.08 0.14 -2.16
CA ALA A 166 23.76 -0.89 -2.93
C ALA A 166 24.77 -0.32 -3.95
N GLY A 167 24.74 0.99 -4.18
CA GLY A 167 25.59 1.68 -5.16
C GLY A 167 25.03 1.63 -6.58
N ASP A 168 23.73 1.40 -6.73
CA ASP A 168 23.08 1.50 -8.02
C ASP A 168 23.03 2.97 -8.49
N PRO A 169 23.24 3.23 -9.79
CA PRO A 169 23.07 4.57 -10.33
C PRO A 169 21.60 5.00 -10.18
N PRO A 170 21.36 6.28 -9.86
CA PRO A 170 20.02 6.80 -9.78
C PRO A 170 19.34 6.77 -11.16
N GLY A 171 18.01 6.77 -11.18
CA GLY A 171 17.23 6.73 -12.44
C GLY A 171 17.00 5.32 -13.02
N LEU A 172 17.47 4.26 -12.34
CA LEU A 172 17.10 2.90 -12.71
C LEU A 172 15.64 2.57 -12.37
N VAL A 173 14.99 1.88 -13.30
CA VAL A 173 13.62 1.37 -13.19
C VAL A 173 13.54 -0.11 -13.56
N CYS A 174 12.51 -0.78 -13.06
CA CYS A 174 12.28 -2.19 -13.34
C CYS A 174 11.98 -2.42 -14.83
N SER A 175 12.74 -3.33 -15.44
CA SER A 175 12.56 -3.74 -16.82
C SER A 175 11.49 -4.80 -17.00
N VAL A 176 11.10 -5.05 -18.25
CA VAL A 176 10.19 -6.16 -18.60
C VAL A 176 10.80 -7.52 -18.18
N GLY A 177 12.13 -7.61 -18.10
CA GLY A 177 12.84 -8.80 -17.63
C GLY A 177 12.72 -9.03 -16.12
N GLY A 178 12.28 -8.02 -15.36
CA GLY A 178 12.30 -8.02 -13.91
C GLY A 178 13.71 -7.79 -13.34
N LEU A 179 14.50 -6.96 -14.03
CA LEU A 179 15.81 -6.50 -13.57
C LEU A 179 15.76 -5.00 -13.35
N CYS A 180 16.56 -4.50 -12.41
CA CYS A 180 16.81 -3.08 -12.25
C CYS A 180 17.93 -2.65 -13.20
N ASP A 181 17.63 -2.56 -14.49
CA ASP A 181 18.64 -2.33 -15.54
C ASP A 181 18.18 -1.37 -16.65
N GLN A 182 16.94 -0.88 -16.58
CA GLN A 182 16.51 0.19 -17.48
C GLN A 182 16.78 1.51 -16.79
N CYS A 183 17.72 2.27 -17.31
CA CYS A 183 17.80 3.68 -16.97
C CYS A 183 16.72 4.44 -17.74
N VAL A 184 15.95 5.25 -17.02
CA VAL A 184 14.97 6.18 -17.58
C VAL A 184 15.27 7.55 -16.99
N PRO A 185 15.78 8.50 -17.80
CA PRO A 185 16.03 9.86 -17.33
C PRO A 185 14.77 10.51 -16.75
N PRO A 186 14.93 11.51 -15.87
CA PRO A 186 13.83 12.25 -15.27
C PRO A 186 12.79 12.68 -16.32
N GLY A 187 11.52 12.47 -16.00
CA GLY A 187 10.41 12.82 -16.90
C GLY A 187 10.20 11.87 -18.10
N GLY A 188 10.90 10.73 -18.14
CA GLY A 188 10.73 9.74 -19.22
C GLY A 188 11.34 10.18 -20.55
N ALA A 189 12.33 11.07 -20.51
CA ALA A 189 13.06 11.51 -21.69
C ALA A 189 13.88 10.36 -22.30
N THR A 190 14.25 10.50 -23.56
CA THR A 190 15.28 9.63 -24.14
C THR A 190 16.62 9.97 -23.50
N ALA A 191 17.38 8.95 -23.10
CA ALA A 191 18.76 9.09 -22.62
C ALA A 191 19.52 10.11 -23.48
N GLU A 192 20.15 11.06 -22.80
CA GLU A 192 21.05 12.01 -23.44
C GLU A 192 22.25 11.26 -24.02
N SER A 193 22.99 11.89 -24.94
CA SER A 193 24.23 11.30 -25.46
C SER A 193 25.44 11.52 -24.55
N LYS A 194 25.27 12.43 -23.59
CA LYS A 194 26.23 12.95 -22.63
C LYS A 194 25.42 13.57 -21.51
N GLU A 195 25.82 13.36 -20.26
CA GLU A 195 25.17 14.01 -19.13
C GLU A 195 25.39 15.54 -19.20
N SER A 196 24.28 16.29 -19.24
CA SER A 196 24.33 17.75 -19.37
C SER A 196 23.74 18.51 -18.17
N THR A 197 23.00 17.81 -17.31
CA THR A 197 22.52 18.30 -16.02
C THR A 197 23.27 17.52 -14.95
N CYS A 198 24.04 18.23 -14.11
CA CYS A 198 25.08 17.63 -13.27
C CYS A 198 24.81 17.82 -11.77
N ASP A 199 23.55 18.07 -11.41
CA ASP A 199 23.08 18.38 -10.07
C ASP A 199 21.63 17.95 -9.81
N ASP A 200 21.06 17.06 -10.62
CA ASP A 200 19.70 16.56 -10.46
C ASP A 200 19.63 15.15 -9.87
N ALA A 201 20.78 14.57 -9.50
CA ALA A 201 20.91 13.24 -8.94
C ALA A 201 20.35 12.16 -9.86
N ALA A 202 20.41 12.35 -11.17
CA ALA A 202 19.92 11.39 -12.14
C ALA A 202 20.94 11.14 -13.25
N ASP A 203 21.14 9.87 -13.59
CA ASP A 203 21.98 9.45 -14.72
C ASP A 203 21.23 9.76 -16.03
N ASN A 204 21.44 10.96 -16.58
CA ASN A 204 20.62 11.45 -17.69
C ASN A 204 21.04 10.88 -19.05
N ASP A 205 22.25 10.35 -19.18
CA ASP A 205 22.73 9.68 -20.39
C ASP A 205 22.81 8.15 -20.29
N CYS A 206 22.48 7.61 -19.12
CA CYS A 206 22.34 6.20 -18.81
C CYS A 206 23.63 5.39 -18.96
N ASP A 207 24.77 6.00 -18.63
CA ASP A 207 26.08 5.35 -18.75
C ASP A 207 26.59 4.68 -17.46
N GLY A 208 25.86 4.87 -16.36
CA GLY A 208 26.07 4.24 -15.05
C GLY A 208 26.71 5.16 -14.01
N THR A 209 26.96 6.42 -14.35
CA THR A 209 27.32 7.47 -13.41
C THR A 209 26.32 8.62 -13.48
N ALA A 210 26.26 9.45 -12.44
CA ALA A 210 25.34 10.58 -12.40
C ALA A 210 26.04 11.79 -11.77
N ASP A 211 25.58 12.97 -12.15
CA ASP A 211 26.10 14.26 -11.70
C ASP A 211 27.64 14.34 -11.78
N CYS A 212 28.28 14.92 -10.77
CA CYS A 212 29.73 15.03 -10.73
C CYS A 212 30.48 13.69 -10.64
N ALA A 213 29.81 12.57 -10.36
CA ALA A 213 30.45 11.26 -10.47
C ALA A 213 30.63 10.86 -11.94
N ASP A 214 29.89 11.47 -12.85
CA ASP A 214 29.95 11.29 -14.28
C ASP A 214 31.11 12.05 -14.93
N ALA A 215 31.76 11.39 -15.90
CA ALA A 215 32.89 11.95 -16.60
C ALA A 215 32.50 13.05 -17.60
N ASP A 216 31.27 13.03 -18.12
CA ASP A 216 30.73 14.04 -19.03
C ASP A 216 30.36 15.33 -18.30
N CYS A 217 30.14 15.25 -16.99
CA CYS A 217 29.91 16.38 -16.11
C CYS A 217 31.18 17.09 -15.62
N GLU A 218 32.40 16.63 -15.95
CA GLU A 218 33.63 17.29 -15.49
C GLU A 218 33.69 18.78 -15.91
N GLY A 219 33.81 19.66 -14.91
CA GLY A 219 33.76 21.12 -15.07
C GLY A 219 32.36 21.72 -15.24
N GLY A 220 31.31 20.91 -15.24
CA GLY A 220 29.91 21.34 -15.20
C GLY A 220 29.54 21.98 -13.87
N LEU A 221 28.51 22.83 -13.86
CA LEU A 221 27.98 23.45 -12.65
C LEU A 221 27.29 22.39 -11.78
N CYS A 222 27.41 22.52 -10.47
CA CYS A 222 26.76 21.63 -9.53
C CYS A 222 26.43 22.32 -8.20
N VAL A 223 25.62 21.67 -7.37
CA VAL A 223 25.32 22.10 -6.00
C VAL A 223 25.83 21.06 -5.00
N THR A 224 26.62 21.52 -4.03
CA THR A 224 27.12 20.65 -2.94
C THR A 224 26.00 20.27 -1.97
N SER A 225 26.21 19.24 -1.16
CA SER A 225 25.21 18.81 -0.15
C SER A 225 24.85 19.87 0.90
N ASN A 226 25.63 20.96 1.02
CA ASN A 226 25.35 22.08 1.91
C ASN A 226 24.71 23.28 1.18
N GLY A 227 24.34 23.14 -0.09
CA GLY A 227 23.75 24.22 -0.91
C GLY A 227 24.79 25.10 -1.63
N GLY A 228 26.08 24.82 -1.50
CA GLY A 228 27.13 25.62 -2.14
C GLY A 228 27.25 25.41 -3.64
N ILE A 229 27.36 26.49 -4.42
CA ILE A 229 27.53 26.40 -5.88
C ILE A 229 28.98 26.01 -6.21
N GLY A 230 29.14 24.97 -7.01
CA GLY A 230 30.43 24.41 -7.38
C GLY A 230 30.55 24.07 -8.85
N ASN A 231 31.70 23.51 -9.19
CA ASN A 231 31.88 22.77 -10.43
C ASN A 231 32.30 21.33 -10.12
N CYS A 232 31.86 20.40 -10.94
CA CYS A 232 32.30 19.02 -10.83
C CYS A 232 33.80 18.91 -11.11
N SER A 233 34.54 18.32 -10.18
CA SER A 233 35.94 18.01 -10.39
C SER A 233 36.34 16.76 -9.64
N GLY A 234 36.84 15.77 -10.37
CA GLY A 234 37.37 14.54 -9.77
C GLY A 234 36.30 13.68 -9.09
N GLY A 235 35.10 13.60 -9.68
CA GLY A 235 34.03 12.75 -9.16
C GLY A 235 33.16 13.41 -8.08
N SER A 236 33.30 14.71 -7.84
CA SER A 236 32.60 15.41 -6.75
C SER A 236 32.34 16.87 -7.09
N CYS A 237 31.26 17.42 -6.54
CA CYS A 237 30.99 18.85 -6.63
C CYS A 237 31.97 19.62 -5.76
N VAL A 238 32.87 20.38 -6.37
CA VAL A 238 33.86 21.19 -5.67
C VAL A 238 33.42 22.65 -5.70
N CYS A 239 33.27 23.22 -4.52
CA CYS A 239 32.79 24.58 -4.38
C CYS A 239 33.72 25.58 -5.09
N ALA A 240 33.11 26.43 -5.92
CA ALA A 240 33.82 27.41 -6.72
C ALA A 240 33.70 28.75 -6.02
N ASP A 241 34.42 28.93 -4.90
CA ASP A 241 34.43 30.17 -4.09
C ASP A 241 34.54 31.40 -5.00
N THR A 242 33.41 32.06 -5.21
CA THR A 242 33.31 33.30 -6.01
C THR A 242 33.58 34.54 -5.15
N GLY A 243 33.69 34.37 -3.83
CA GLY A 243 33.80 35.43 -2.83
C GLY A 243 32.61 36.40 -2.80
N THR A 244 31.49 36.05 -3.44
CA THR A 244 30.28 36.88 -3.53
C THR A 244 29.05 36.04 -3.22
N GLU A 245 28.36 36.38 -2.14
CA GLU A 245 27.09 35.77 -1.76
C GLU A 245 25.92 36.48 -2.47
N VAL A 246 24.99 35.71 -3.03
CA VAL A 246 23.74 36.20 -3.60
C VAL A 246 22.64 35.96 -2.58
N CYS A 247 22.18 37.02 -1.92
CA CYS A 247 21.14 36.89 -0.91
C CYS A 247 19.76 36.58 -1.52
N ASP A 248 19.00 35.75 -0.80
CA ASP A 248 17.63 35.29 -1.06
C ASP A 248 17.50 34.24 -2.19
N ASP A 249 18.55 33.47 -2.49
CA ASP A 249 18.52 32.39 -3.50
C ASP A 249 18.63 30.97 -2.90
N TRP A 250 18.77 30.86 -1.58
CA TRP A 250 18.94 29.64 -0.79
C TRP A 250 20.20 28.83 -1.11
N LEU A 251 21.17 29.44 -1.78
CA LEU A 251 22.45 28.83 -2.13
C LEU A 251 23.58 29.48 -1.34
N ASP A 252 24.69 28.77 -1.20
CA ASP A 252 25.93 29.25 -0.57
C ASP A 252 26.90 29.60 -1.71
N ASN A 253 26.74 30.78 -2.31
CA ASN A 253 27.48 31.16 -3.53
C ASN A 253 28.95 31.50 -3.24
N ASP A 254 29.28 31.78 -1.96
CA ASP A 254 30.64 32.05 -1.50
C ASP A 254 31.31 30.86 -0.79
N CYS A 255 30.59 29.73 -0.66
CA CYS A 255 31.09 28.47 -0.13
C CYS A 255 31.55 28.51 1.33
N ASN A 256 31.04 29.44 2.15
CA ASN A 256 31.45 29.57 3.54
C ASN A 256 30.64 28.68 4.51
N GLY A 257 29.68 27.91 3.97
CA GLY A 257 28.83 26.98 4.70
C GLY A 257 27.58 27.63 5.28
N LYS A 258 27.18 28.80 4.77
CA LYS A 258 25.99 29.54 5.17
C LYS A 258 25.27 29.99 3.91
N THR A 259 23.94 30.03 3.99
CA THR A 259 23.08 30.44 2.89
C THR A 259 22.29 31.68 3.33
N ASP A 260 22.18 32.67 2.46
CA ASP A 260 21.28 33.82 2.61
C ASP A 260 21.36 34.49 4.00
N CYS A 261 20.27 34.47 4.77
CA CYS A 261 20.10 35.17 6.05
C CYS A 261 20.95 34.59 7.19
N GLU A 262 21.55 33.41 6.98
CA GLU A 262 22.55 32.85 7.90
C GLU A 262 23.98 33.31 7.53
N ASP A 263 24.16 33.81 6.30
CA ASP A 263 25.36 34.44 5.81
C ASP A 263 25.50 35.87 6.36
N SER A 264 26.75 36.27 6.63
CA SER A 264 27.09 37.62 7.11
C SER A 264 27.59 38.57 6.03
N VAL A 265 27.80 38.04 4.82
CA VAL A 265 28.05 38.80 3.60
C VAL A 265 26.71 39.35 3.05
N CYS A 266 25.60 38.71 3.45
CA CYS A 266 24.24 39.26 3.53
C CYS A 266 24.01 40.02 4.88
#